data_AF-A0A1U7S574-F1
#
_entry.id   AF-A0A1U7S574-F1
#
_cell.length_a   1.000
_cell.length_b   1.000
_cell.length_c   1.000
_cell.angle_alpha   90.00
_cell.angle_beta   90.00
_cell.angle_gamma   90.00
#
_symmetry.space_group_name_H-M   'P 1'
#
loop_
_entity.id
_entity.type
_entity.pdbx_description
1 polymer ?
#
loop_
_entity_poly.entity_id
_entity_poly.type
_entity_poly.pdbx_seq_one_letter_code
_entity_poly.pdbx_strand_id
1 'polypeptide(L)'
;MAPASCRLREECPECAITAGARSLVSLAECLKRAPGGTGVPQDMQRHIVCASEKLQTTEKKSKEHLDTLKAQNKELLLQMKRLEDEKRKKETNISQLNIKLASAERTMEKAQSMVDTAEQHLYKLREQLRKVKQKEKCETILRNIILGVLLIYTVIVSIEYIRDALKLSRENQSAISLSVLAAICQASLYMTQKAVQELEASIRRSEDKASEFKQEVYAYKKQNEEIREKINEDNSAHQRISEEMDRGRDKLLEVNKEEEEVRRYHSPLNRLVKMVNSIKNVSDHDDIWDILKMVSQSLMQLGKEGATNFGCSAEEEKNNQVRRLKGIMDSPW
;
A
#
# COMPACT_ATOMS: atom_id res chain seq x y z
N MET A 1 -41.47 44.72 19.53
CA MET A 1 -41.97 43.45 18.98
C MET A 1 -41.46 43.33 17.55
N ALA A 2 -40.41 42.54 17.34
CA ALA A 2 -39.85 42.31 16.01
C ALA A 2 -40.66 41.22 15.29
N PRO A 3 -40.98 41.37 14.00
CA PRO A 3 -41.68 40.35 13.24
C PRO A 3 -40.71 39.22 12.90
N ALA A 4 -41.00 38.00 13.37
CA ALA A 4 -40.27 36.81 12.99
C ALA A 4 -40.61 36.46 11.53
N SER A 5 -39.76 36.89 10.61
CA SER A 5 -39.82 36.48 9.20
C SER A 5 -39.18 35.10 9.04
N CYS A 6 -39.97 34.03 9.08
CA CYS A 6 -39.54 32.74 8.53
C CYS A 6 -39.79 32.75 7.03
N ARG A 7 -38.74 33.09 6.25
CA ARG A 7 -38.71 32.79 4.82
C ARG A 7 -38.68 31.27 4.65
N LEU A 8 -39.59 30.77 3.82
CA LEU A 8 -39.65 29.41 3.30
C LEU A 8 -38.31 29.00 2.67
N ARG A 9 -37.51 28.21 3.39
CA ARG A 9 -36.46 27.33 2.85
C ARG A 9 -36.46 26.08 3.72
N GLU A 10 -36.76 24.94 3.09
CA GLU A 10 -36.66 23.57 3.64
C GLU A 10 -37.17 23.43 5.08
N GLU A 11 -38.46 23.09 5.22
CA GLU A 11 -39.06 22.84 6.53
C GLU A 11 -38.23 21.82 7.33
N CYS A 12 -37.50 22.32 8.34
CA CYS A 12 -36.88 21.52 9.39
C CYS A 12 -37.89 20.45 9.87
N PRO A 13 -37.46 19.17 10.05
CA PRO A 13 -38.37 18.11 10.49
C PRO A 13 -39.19 18.50 11.72
N GLU A 14 -38.58 19.22 12.67
CA GLU A 14 -39.27 19.72 13.86
C GLU A 14 -40.35 20.76 13.57
N CYS A 15 -40.14 21.64 12.58
CA CYS A 15 -41.14 22.61 12.15
C CYS A 15 -42.37 21.91 11.57
N ALA A 16 -42.16 20.83 10.82
CA ALA A 16 -43.24 20.06 10.22
C ALA A 16 -44.00 19.22 11.27
N ILE A 17 -43.30 18.63 12.25
CA ILE A 17 -43.95 18.00 13.42
C ILE A 17 -44.78 19.02 14.19
N THR A 18 -44.21 20.20 14.47
CA THR A 18 -44.89 21.27 15.21
C THR A 18 -46.14 21.72 14.49
N ALA A 19 -46.07 21.87 13.18
CA ALA A 19 -47.21 22.21 12.34
C ALA A 19 -48.29 21.10 12.33
N GLY A 20 -47.89 19.82 12.40
CA GLY A 20 -48.80 18.69 12.60
C GLY A 20 -49.44 18.68 13.98
N ALA A 21 -48.66 18.92 15.04
CA ALA A 21 -49.12 18.99 16.42
C ALA A 21 -50.12 20.14 16.64
N ARG A 22 -49.91 21.30 16.01
CA ARG A 22 -50.89 22.41 16.02
C ARG A 22 -52.23 22.00 15.42
N SER A 23 -52.22 21.28 14.30
CA SER A 23 -53.46 20.78 13.69
C SER A 23 -54.19 19.78 14.60
N LEU A 24 -53.44 18.94 15.35
CA LEU A 24 -54.02 18.02 16.34
C LEU A 24 -54.59 18.75 17.57
N VAL A 25 -53.97 19.84 18.02
CA VAL A 25 -54.53 20.71 19.07
C VAL A 25 -55.85 21.31 18.62
N SER A 26 -55.93 21.84 17.39
CA SER A 26 -57.18 22.38 16.84
C SER A 26 -58.27 21.31 16.72
N LEU A 27 -57.90 20.07 16.34
CA LEU A 27 -58.83 18.95 16.34
C LEU A 27 -59.39 18.66 17.75
N ALA A 28 -58.53 18.62 18.77
CA ALA A 28 -58.96 18.41 20.15
C ALA A 28 -59.86 19.54 20.67
N GLU A 29 -59.57 20.80 20.31
CA GLU A 29 -60.43 21.95 20.62
C GLU A 29 -61.81 21.84 19.96
N CYS A 30 -61.90 21.35 18.71
CA CYS A 30 -63.16 21.07 18.03
C CYS A 30 -63.95 19.95 18.73
N LEU A 31 -63.29 18.84 19.08
CA LEU A 31 -63.93 17.70 19.77
C LEU A 31 -64.51 18.11 21.12
N LYS A 32 -63.81 18.98 21.86
CA LYS A 32 -64.26 19.52 23.15
C LYS A 32 -65.51 20.41 23.02
N ARG A 33 -65.67 21.13 21.91
CA ARG A 33 -66.81 22.05 21.67
C ARG A 33 -68.09 21.37 21.21
N ALA A 34 -68.01 20.12 20.74
CA ALA A 34 -69.15 19.36 20.24
C ALA A 34 -69.21 17.94 20.88
N PRO A 35 -69.43 17.84 22.20
CA PRO A 35 -69.59 16.55 22.87
C PRO A 35 -70.86 15.85 22.36
N GLY A 36 -70.73 14.62 21.84
CA GLY A 36 -71.86 13.77 21.47
C GLY A 36 -72.49 13.98 20.09
N GLY A 37 -71.83 14.68 19.16
CA GLY A 37 -72.30 14.82 17.78
C GLY A 37 -72.15 13.53 16.96
N THR A 38 -73.20 13.10 16.25
CA THR A 38 -73.11 11.99 15.28
C THR A 38 -72.40 12.47 14.01
N GLY A 39 -71.12 12.12 13.89
CA GLY A 39 -70.30 12.37 12.71
C GLY A 39 -69.27 13.49 12.88
N VAL A 40 -68.15 13.36 12.16
CA VAL A 40 -67.02 14.30 12.15
C VAL A 40 -67.39 15.53 11.31
N PRO A 41 -67.52 16.75 11.89
CA PRO A 41 -67.75 17.97 11.12
C PRO A 41 -66.62 18.22 10.12
N GLN A 42 -66.92 18.89 9.01
CA GLN A 42 -65.93 19.17 7.94
C GLN A 42 -64.64 19.82 8.46
N ASP A 43 -64.73 20.66 9.49
CA ASP A 43 -63.56 21.31 10.09
C ASP A 43 -62.67 20.34 10.88
N MET A 44 -63.24 19.34 11.57
CA MET A 44 -62.46 18.27 12.21
C MET A 44 -61.73 17.43 11.16
N GLN A 45 -62.42 17.09 10.05
CA GLN A 45 -61.81 16.34 8.96
C GLN A 45 -60.64 17.09 8.31
N ARG A 46 -60.76 18.42 8.14
CA ARG A 46 -59.67 19.28 7.65
C ARG A 46 -58.45 19.25 8.57
N HIS A 47 -58.65 19.30 9.89
CA HIS A 47 -57.56 19.22 10.86
C HIS A 47 -56.86 17.86 10.86
N ILE A 48 -57.62 16.76 10.75
CA ILE A 48 -57.07 15.39 10.63
C ILE A 48 -56.22 15.25 9.35
N VAL A 49 -56.76 15.66 8.21
CA VAL A 49 -56.06 15.59 6.92
C VAL A 49 -54.78 16.42 6.96
N CYS A 50 -54.85 17.66 7.47
CA CYS A 50 -53.70 18.55 7.58
C CYS A 50 -52.60 17.99 8.52
N ALA A 51 -52.98 17.42 9.66
CA ALA A 51 -52.02 16.77 10.57
C ALA A 51 -51.34 15.57 9.90
N SER A 52 -52.12 14.73 9.24
CA SER A 52 -51.65 13.54 8.54
C SER A 52 -50.67 13.87 7.41
N GLU A 53 -51.00 14.80 6.51
CA GLU A 53 -50.15 15.17 5.37
C GLU A 53 -48.80 15.73 5.80
N LYS A 54 -48.78 16.59 6.83
CA LYS A 54 -47.55 17.21 7.35
C LYS A 54 -46.63 16.16 7.99
N LEU A 55 -47.19 15.28 8.82
CA LEU A 55 -46.43 14.22 9.49
C LEU A 55 -45.95 13.16 8.50
N GLN A 56 -46.78 12.76 7.53
CA GLN A 56 -46.42 11.80 6.49
C GLN A 56 -45.32 12.32 5.57
N THR A 57 -45.37 13.61 5.20
CA THR A 57 -44.29 14.24 4.42
C THR A 57 -42.97 14.23 5.17
N THR A 58 -43.01 14.48 6.48
CA THR A 58 -41.82 14.44 7.34
C THR A 58 -41.27 13.03 7.50
N GLU A 59 -42.16 12.03 7.66
CA GLU A 59 -41.79 10.62 7.75
C GLU A 59 -41.11 10.15 6.48
N LYS A 60 -41.67 10.48 5.31
CA LYS A 60 -41.08 10.16 4.02
C LYS A 60 -39.68 10.74 3.87
N LYS A 61 -39.48 12.03 4.19
CA LYS A 61 -38.15 12.67 4.16
C LYS A 61 -37.15 12.00 5.11
N SER A 62 -37.56 11.69 6.34
CA SER A 62 -36.69 11.01 7.31
C SER A 62 -36.30 9.59 6.85
N LYS A 63 -37.21 8.90 6.17
CA LYS A 63 -36.97 7.57 5.59
C LYS A 63 -36.00 7.64 4.41
N GLU A 64 -36.20 8.59 3.50
CA GLU A 64 -35.30 8.84 2.37
C GLU A 64 -33.88 9.17 2.86
N HIS A 65 -33.75 9.96 3.93
CA HIS A 65 -32.46 10.27 4.54
C HIS A 65 -31.82 9.02 5.16
N LEU A 66 -32.58 8.24 5.92
CA LEU A 66 -32.09 6.99 6.51
C LEU A 66 -31.64 5.98 5.44
N ASP A 67 -32.38 5.83 4.36
CA ASP A 67 -32.04 4.94 3.25
C ASP A 67 -30.78 5.43 2.51
N THR A 68 -30.59 6.76 2.40
CA THR A 68 -29.38 7.37 1.84
C THR A 68 -28.16 7.08 2.71
N LEU A 69 -28.26 7.28 4.03
CA LEU A 69 -27.18 6.99 4.98
C LEU A 69 -26.81 5.51 4.98
N LYS A 70 -27.79 4.60 4.92
CA LYS A 70 -27.53 3.15 4.78
C LYS A 70 -26.82 2.80 3.48
N ALA A 71 -27.21 3.44 2.37
CA ALA A 71 -26.53 3.24 1.09
C ALA A 71 -25.09 3.75 1.14
N GLN A 72 -24.85 4.92 1.74
CA GLN A 72 -23.51 5.46 1.96
C GLN A 72 -22.66 4.54 2.84
N ASN A 73 -23.19 4.06 3.97
CA ASN A 73 -22.51 3.10 4.85
C ASN A 73 -22.11 1.82 4.10
N LYS A 74 -23.01 1.27 3.29
CA LYS A 74 -22.72 0.09 2.46
C LYS A 74 -21.61 0.35 1.46
N GLU A 75 -21.62 1.50 0.80
CA GLU A 75 -20.58 1.89 -0.17
C GLU A 75 -19.23 2.09 0.53
N LEU A 76 -19.20 2.80 1.67
CA LEU A 76 -17.98 2.99 2.47
C LEU A 76 -17.39 1.65 2.94
N LEU A 77 -18.22 0.71 3.40
CA LEU A 77 -17.77 -0.63 3.78
C LEU A 77 -17.17 -1.40 2.59
N LEU A 78 -17.77 -1.28 1.40
CA LEU A 78 -17.23 -1.89 0.19
C LEU A 78 -15.88 -1.26 -0.21
N GLN A 79 -15.76 0.06 -0.12
CA GLN A 79 -14.50 0.77 -0.38
C GLN A 79 -13.41 0.37 0.62
N MET A 80 -13.72 0.32 1.92
CA MET A 80 -12.79 -0.14 2.95
C MET A 80 -12.31 -1.56 2.70
N LYS A 81 -13.21 -2.47 2.30
CA LYS A 81 -12.82 -3.84 1.96
C LYS A 81 -11.87 -3.89 0.76
N ARG A 82 -12.13 -3.09 -0.29
CA ARG A 82 -11.23 -3.01 -1.46
C ARG A 82 -9.85 -2.49 -1.07
N LEU A 83 -9.79 -1.45 -0.24
CA LEU A 83 -8.53 -0.90 0.27
C LEU A 83 -7.79 -1.93 1.14
N GLU A 84 -8.49 -2.70 1.97
CA GLU A 84 -7.88 -3.76 2.77
C GLU A 84 -7.31 -4.89 1.89
N ASP A 85 -8.04 -5.31 0.86
CA ASP A 85 -7.56 -6.31 -0.11
C ASP A 85 -6.33 -5.79 -0.87
N GLU A 86 -6.34 -4.52 -1.29
CA GLU A 86 -5.19 -3.87 -1.93
C GLU A 86 -3.99 -3.77 -0.98
N LYS A 87 -4.22 -3.39 0.28
CA LYS A 87 -3.20 -3.32 1.33
C LYS A 87 -2.50 -4.68 1.51
N ARG A 88 -3.27 -5.77 1.63
CA ARG A 88 -2.73 -7.14 1.75
C ARG A 88 -1.95 -7.57 0.52
N LYS A 89 -2.43 -7.19 -0.68
CA LYS A 89 -1.71 -7.45 -1.93
C LYS A 89 -0.35 -6.73 -1.96
N LYS A 90 -0.30 -5.48 -1.50
CA LYS A 90 0.95 -4.72 -1.36
C LYS A 90 1.89 -5.34 -0.34
N GLU A 91 1.41 -5.74 0.85
CA GLU A 91 2.22 -6.44 1.86
C GLU A 91 2.84 -7.72 1.29
N THR A 92 2.04 -8.50 0.56
CA THR A 92 2.50 -9.74 -0.09
C THR A 92 3.58 -9.45 -1.15
N ASN A 93 3.38 -8.43 -1.98
CA ASN A 93 4.35 -8.02 -2.98
C ASN A 93 5.66 -7.56 -2.34
N ILE A 94 5.60 -6.73 -1.30
CA ILE A 94 6.77 -6.28 -0.53
C ILE A 94 7.53 -7.48 0.04
N SER A 95 6.82 -8.43 0.64
CA SER A 95 7.44 -9.66 1.16
C SER A 95 8.13 -10.46 0.05
N GLN A 96 7.51 -10.61 -1.12
CA GLN A 96 8.11 -11.32 -2.26
C GLN A 96 9.33 -10.58 -2.81
N LEU A 97 9.29 -9.25 -2.89
CA LEU A 97 10.40 -8.43 -3.33
C LEU A 97 11.57 -8.51 -2.34
N ASN A 98 11.31 -8.52 -1.04
CA ASN A 98 12.34 -8.70 -0.01
C ASN A 98 13.02 -10.08 -0.11
N ILE A 99 12.26 -11.14 -0.37
CA ILE A 99 12.83 -12.48 -0.62
C ILE A 99 13.72 -12.45 -1.87
N LYS A 100 13.25 -11.81 -2.96
CA LYS A 100 14.04 -11.66 -4.19
C LYS A 100 15.32 -10.86 -3.95
N LEU A 101 15.23 -9.74 -3.23
CA LEU A 101 16.38 -8.92 -2.86
C LEU A 101 17.40 -9.73 -2.07
N ALA A 102 16.97 -10.41 -1.01
CA ALA A 102 17.86 -11.24 -0.19
C ALA A 102 18.51 -12.37 -1.01
N SER A 103 17.77 -12.97 -1.94
CA SER A 103 18.34 -13.98 -2.84
C SER A 103 19.39 -13.40 -3.80
N ALA A 104 19.13 -12.20 -4.33
CA ALA A 104 20.00 -11.51 -5.26
C ALA A 104 21.26 -10.94 -4.58
N GLU A 105 21.14 -10.49 -3.33
CA GLU A 105 22.28 -10.10 -2.49
C GLU A 105 23.21 -11.29 -2.22
N ARG A 106 22.67 -12.48 -1.89
CA ARG A 106 23.48 -13.69 -1.73
C ARG A 106 24.19 -14.11 -3.02
N THR A 107 23.53 -14.03 -4.16
CA THR A 107 24.18 -14.35 -5.46
C THR A 107 25.25 -13.34 -5.81
N MET A 108 25.01 -12.06 -5.50
CA MET A 108 26.00 -10.99 -5.69
C MET A 108 27.23 -11.21 -4.81
N GLU A 109 27.06 -11.57 -3.53
CA GLU A 109 28.16 -11.89 -2.63
C GLU A 109 29.00 -13.06 -3.15
N LYS A 110 28.34 -14.11 -3.67
CA LYS A 110 29.02 -15.24 -4.28
C LYS A 110 29.80 -14.83 -5.53
N ALA A 111 29.20 -14.03 -6.41
CA ALA A 111 29.87 -13.50 -7.60
C ALA A 111 31.06 -12.61 -7.22
N GLN A 112 30.92 -11.77 -6.19
CA GLN A 112 32.01 -10.96 -5.66
C GLN A 112 33.16 -11.83 -5.12
N SER A 113 32.85 -12.89 -4.38
CA SER A 113 33.86 -13.86 -3.93
C SER A 113 34.61 -14.53 -5.10
N MET A 114 33.90 -14.81 -6.22
CA MET A 114 34.53 -15.32 -7.44
C MET A 114 35.47 -14.29 -8.09
N VAL A 115 35.09 -13.01 -8.11
CA VAL A 115 35.97 -11.92 -8.55
C VAL A 115 37.23 -11.89 -7.68
N ASP A 116 37.09 -11.85 -6.36
CA ASP A 116 38.21 -11.74 -5.42
C ASP A 116 39.18 -12.94 -5.58
N THR A 117 38.62 -14.15 -5.74
CA THR A 117 39.39 -15.38 -5.96
C THR A 117 40.11 -15.34 -7.32
N ALA A 118 39.43 -14.90 -8.39
CA ALA A 118 40.01 -14.78 -9.71
C ALA A 118 41.15 -13.75 -9.75
N GLU A 119 40.99 -12.60 -9.08
CA GLU A 119 42.04 -11.59 -8.92
C GLU A 119 43.24 -12.14 -8.15
N GLN A 120 43.01 -12.93 -7.11
CA GLN A 120 44.09 -13.58 -6.36
C GLN A 120 44.86 -14.60 -7.23
N HIS A 121 44.15 -15.40 -8.03
CA HIS A 121 44.79 -16.32 -8.98
C HIS A 121 45.59 -15.59 -10.05
N LEU A 122 45.05 -14.49 -10.59
CA LEU A 122 45.74 -13.64 -11.54
C LEU A 122 47.03 -13.05 -10.95
N TYR A 123 46.98 -12.60 -9.70
CA TYR A 123 48.17 -12.12 -8.99
C TYR A 123 49.26 -13.21 -8.92
N LYS A 124 48.90 -14.43 -8.52
CA LYS A 124 49.84 -15.57 -8.43
C LYS A 124 50.42 -15.96 -9.80
N LEU A 125 49.59 -16.01 -10.85
CA LEU A 125 50.05 -16.31 -12.21
C LEU A 125 51.01 -15.24 -12.74
N ARG A 126 50.71 -13.96 -12.50
CA ARG A 126 51.61 -12.84 -12.87
C ARG A 126 52.94 -12.91 -12.12
N GLU A 127 52.93 -13.34 -10.85
CA GLU A 127 54.15 -13.56 -10.07
C GLU A 127 54.98 -14.74 -10.63
N GLN A 128 54.33 -15.86 -10.95
CA GLN A 128 55.00 -17.00 -11.60
C GLN A 128 55.60 -16.62 -12.95
N LEU A 129 54.86 -15.89 -13.78
CA LEU A 129 55.37 -15.38 -15.05
C LEU A 129 56.63 -14.52 -14.86
N ARG A 130 56.65 -13.65 -13.83
CA ARG A 130 57.83 -12.84 -13.50
C ARG A 130 59.04 -13.71 -13.15
N LYS A 131 58.84 -14.76 -12.34
CA LYS A 131 59.89 -15.73 -11.95
C LYS A 131 60.44 -16.50 -13.17
N VAL A 132 59.55 -17.01 -14.03
CA VAL A 132 59.95 -17.75 -15.25
C VAL A 132 60.66 -16.84 -16.24
N LYS A 133 60.21 -15.60 -16.45
CA LYS A 133 60.91 -14.61 -17.29
C LYS A 133 62.30 -14.25 -16.77
N GLN A 134 62.51 -14.20 -15.45
CA GLN A 134 63.85 -14.01 -14.87
C GLN A 134 64.76 -15.21 -15.19
N LYS A 135 64.23 -16.44 -15.07
CA LYS A 135 64.97 -17.66 -15.42
C LYS A 135 65.32 -17.70 -16.90
N GLU A 136 64.38 -17.36 -17.79
CA GLU A 136 64.58 -17.28 -19.24
C GLU A 136 65.74 -16.32 -19.58
N LYS A 137 65.78 -15.14 -18.96
CA LYS A 137 66.88 -14.17 -19.13
C LYS A 137 68.22 -14.76 -18.72
N CYS A 138 68.28 -15.45 -17.58
CA CYS A 138 69.50 -16.10 -17.10
C CYS A 138 69.99 -17.22 -18.05
N GLU A 139 69.08 -18.09 -18.49
CA GLU A 139 69.38 -19.16 -19.44
C GLU A 139 69.84 -18.60 -20.80
N THR A 140 69.26 -17.47 -21.24
CA THR A 140 69.67 -16.78 -22.47
C THR A 140 71.12 -16.29 -22.37
N ILE A 141 71.47 -15.66 -21.25
CA ILE A 141 72.84 -15.18 -21.00
C ILE A 141 73.82 -16.35 -20.98
N LEU A 142 73.51 -17.42 -20.22
CA LEU A 142 74.37 -18.60 -20.11
C LEU A 142 74.59 -19.27 -21.47
N ARG A 143 73.52 -19.45 -22.25
CA ARG A 143 73.61 -19.99 -23.62
C ARG A 143 74.53 -19.14 -24.50
N ASN A 144 74.39 -17.82 -24.46
CA ASN A 144 75.21 -16.91 -25.27
C ASN A 144 76.70 -16.96 -24.85
N ILE A 145 76.99 -17.11 -23.55
CA ILE A 145 78.36 -17.32 -23.05
C ILE A 145 78.92 -18.65 -23.58
N ILE A 146 78.19 -19.75 -23.43
CA ILE A 146 78.65 -21.08 -23.88
C ILE A 146 78.89 -21.10 -25.40
N LEU A 147 77.99 -20.50 -26.18
CA LEU A 147 78.16 -20.39 -27.64
C LEU A 147 79.37 -19.52 -28.02
N GLY A 148 79.60 -18.41 -27.30
CA GLY A 148 80.77 -17.57 -27.50
C GLY A 148 82.08 -18.29 -27.18
N VAL A 149 82.13 -19.05 -26.07
CA VAL A 149 83.29 -19.88 -25.71
C VAL A 149 83.50 -21.00 -26.72
N LEU A 150 82.43 -21.65 -27.21
CA LEU A 150 82.51 -22.63 -28.31
C LEU A 150 83.15 -22.04 -29.55
N LEU A 151 82.71 -20.85 -29.98
CA LEU A 151 83.28 -20.16 -31.14
C LEU A 151 84.76 -19.85 -30.93
N ILE A 152 85.13 -19.28 -29.78
CA ILE A 152 86.53 -19.00 -29.43
C ILE A 152 87.35 -20.28 -29.44
N TYR A 153 86.85 -21.36 -28.82
CA TYR A 153 87.52 -22.66 -28.78
C TYR A 153 87.70 -23.24 -30.19
N THR A 154 86.67 -23.20 -31.04
CA THR A 154 86.79 -23.65 -32.44
C THR A 154 87.82 -22.85 -33.21
N VAL A 155 87.91 -21.53 -32.98
CA VAL A 155 88.93 -20.68 -33.62
C VAL A 155 90.33 -20.99 -33.09
N ILE A 156 90.51 -21.16 -31.77
CA ILE A 156 91.79 -21.55 -31.16
C ILE A 156 92.24 -22.91 -31.69
N VAL A 157 91.39 -23.93 -31.64
CA VAL A 157 91.69 -25.26 -32.18
C VAL A 157 91.95 -25.18 -33.69
N SER A 158 91.28 -24.31 -34.44
CA SER A 158 91.61 -24.13 -35.87
C SER A 158 92.98 -23.49 -36.09
N ILE A 159 93.38 -22.53 -35.23
CA ILE A 159 94.70 -21.89 -35.25
C ILE A 159 95.79 -22.86 -34.75
N GLU A 160 95.48 -23.72 -33.79
CA GLU A 160 96.36 -24.77 -33.25
C GLU A 160 96.46 -25.98 -34.18
N TYR A 161 95.40 -26.35 -34.90
CA TYR A 161 95.41 -27.39 -35.92
C TYR A 161 96.26 -26.99 -37.14
N ILE A 162 96.30 -25.70 -37.46
CA ILE A 162 97.26 -25.14 -38.43
C ILE A 162 98.69 -25.16 -37.86
N ARG A 163 98.86 -25.21 -36.53
CA ARG A 163 100.15 -25.22 -35.82
C ARG A 163 100.71 -26.64 -35.57
N ASP A 164 99.85 -27.64 -35.34
CA ASP A 164 100.23 -29.00 -34.93
C ASP A 164 99.58 -30.09 -35.81
N ALA A 165 100.19 -30.35 -36.96
CA ALA A 165 100.13 -31.65 -37.66
C ALA A 165 100.78 -32.81 -36.85
N LEU A 166 100.87 -32.70 -35.52
CA LEU A 166 101.67 -33.53 -34.61
C LEU A 166 100.91 -33.85 -33.31
N LYS A 167 100.00 -34.83 -33.39
CA LYS A 167 99.55 -35.75 -32.32
C LYS A 167 99.17 -35.16 -30.95
N LEU A 168 97.87 -35.01 -30.66
CA LEU A 168 97.33 -35.21 -29.30
C LEU A 168 95.82 -35.57 -29.30
N SER A 169 95.39 -36.51 -28.44
CA SER A 169 94.05 -37.13 -28.45
C SER A 169 93.13 -36.71 -27.28
N ARG A 170 93.21 -35.48 -26.78
CA ARG A 170 92.42 -34.98 -25.63
C ARG A 170 91.45 -33.83 -25.94
N GLU A 171 91.62 -33.16 -27.07
CA GLU A 171 90.89 -31.93 -27.45
C GLU A 171 89.49 -32.17 -28.04
N ASN A 172 89.20 -33.39 -28.52
CA ASN A 172 87.88 -33.76 -29.02
C ASN A 172 86.86 -33.92 -27.88
N GLN A 173 87.30 -34.30 -26.67
CA GLN A 173 86.43 -34.49 -25.51
C GLN A 173 85.85 -33.17 -24.98
N SER A 174 86.65 -32.10 -24.95
CA SER A 174 86.21 -30.76 -24.51
C SER A 174 85.24 -30.13 -25.52
N ALA A 175 85.49 -30.26 -26.82
CA ALA A 175 84.58 -29.79 -27.87
C ALA A 175 83.22 -30.50 -27.82
N ILE A 176 83.23 -31.83 -27.66
CA ILE A 176 82.00 -32.65 -27.52
C ILE A 176 81.27 -32.29 -26.22
N SER A 177 81.99 -32.08 -25.11
CA SER A 177 81.36 -31.69 -23.84
C SER A 177 80.70 -30.31 -23.93
N LEU A 178 81.36 -29.33 -24.58
CA LEU A 178 80.80 -28.01 -24.79
C LEU A 178 79.58 -28.04 -25.72
N SER A 179 79.59 -28.85 -26.79
CA SER A 179 78.45 -28.95 -27.70
C SER A 179 77.25 -29.63 -27.04
N VAL A 180 77.47 -30.65 -26.22
CA VAL A 180 76.42 -31.27 -25.38
C VAL A 180 75.86 -30.24 -24.39
N LEU A 181 76.71 -29.45 -23.73
CA LEU A 181 76.28 -28.35 -22.84
C LEU A 181 75.45 -27.29 -23.59
N ALA A 182 75.84 -26.92 -24.80
CA ALA A 182 75.08 -25.99 -25.64
C ALA A 182 73.70 -26.53 -26.01
N ALA A 183 73.61 -27.81 -26.39
CA ALA A 183 72.34 -28.48 -26.69
C ALA A 183 71.43 -28.56 -25.44
N ILE A 184 71.98 -28.88 -24.27
CA ILE A 184 71.24 -28.87 -23.00
C ILE A 184 70.70 -27.47 -22.70
N CYS A 185 71.52 -26.42 -22.87
CA CYS A 185 71.07 -25.04 -22.65
C CYS A 185 69.98 -24.59 -23.64
N GLN A 186 70.08 -24.99 -24.92
CA GLN A 186 69.04 -24.72 -25.91
C GLN A 186 67.72 -25.42 -25.57
N ALA A 187 67.78 -26.70 -25.18
CA ALA A 187 66.60 -27.44 -24.74
C ALA A 187 65.95 -26.82 -23.49
N SER A 188 66.75 -26.41 -22.51
CA SER A 188 66.26 -25.73 -21.29
C SER A 188 65.56 -24.41 -21.64
N LEU A 189 66.21 -23.58 -22.46
CA LEU A 189 65.67 -22.28 -22.87
C LEU A 189 64.36 -22.43 -23.67
N TYR A 190 64.28 -23.42 -24.56
CA TYR A 190 63.04 -23.71 -25.29
C TYR A 190 61.89 -24.09 -24.33
N MET A 191 62.16 -24.96 -23.35
CA MET A 191 61.16 -25.33 -22.35
C MET A 191 60.71 -24.13 -21.53
N THR A 192 61.63 -23.24 -21.15
CA THR A 192 61.31 -22.02 -20.40
C THR A 192 60.48 -21.04 -21.24
N GLN A 193 60.82 -20.84 -22.52
CA GLN A 193 60.04 -20.01 -23.46
C GLN A 193 58.63 -20.53 -23.66
N LYS A 194 58.47 -21.85 -23.82
CA LYS A 194 57.17 -22.48 -23.92
C LYS A 194 56.34 -22.27 -22.65
N ALA A 195 56.96 -22.42 -21.47
CA ALA A 195 56.30 -22.15 -20.20
C ALA A 195 55.85 -20.68 -20.06
N VAL A 196 56.64 -19.71 -20.54
CA VAL A 196 56.25 -18.28 -20.59
C VAL A 196 55.01 -18.10 -21.45
N GLN A 197 54.98 -18.66 -22.66
CA GLN A 197 53.82 -18.55 -23.56
C GLN A 197 52.56 -19.17 -22.98
N GLU A 198 52.67 -20.36 -22.37
CA GLU A 198 51.54 -21.04 -21.73
C GLU A 198 51.00 -20.25 -20.52
N LEU A 199 51.89 -19.66 -19.70
CA LEU A 199 51.51 -18.79 -18.59
C LEU A 199 50.84 -17.50 -19.07
N GLU A 200 51.37 -16.85 -20.12
CA GLU A 200 50.74 -15.66 -20.71
C GLU A 200 49.35 -15.97 -21.27
N ALA A 201 49.17 -17.10 -21.94
CA ALA A 201 47.87 -17.55 -22.41
C ALA A 201 46.90 -17.86 -21.25
N SER A 202 47.40 -18.44 -20.15
CA SER A 202 46.62 -18.71 -18.94
C SER A 202 46.17 -17.43 -18.22
N ILE A 203 47.05 -16.43 -18.15
CA ILE A 203 46.74 -15.10 -17.59
C ILE A 203 45.62 -14.45 -18.40
N ARG A 204 45.73 -14.37 -19.73
CA ARG A 204 44.69 -13.76 -20.57
C ARG A 204 43.32 -14.40 -20.35
N ARG A 205 43.24 -15.74 -20.39
CA ARG A 205 41.98 -16.47 -20.13
C ARG A 205 41.42 -16.19 -18.72
N SER A 206 42.29 -15.98 -17.74
CA SER A 206 41.86 -15.68 -16.37
C SER A 206 41.43 -14.21 -16.22
N GLU A 207 42.03 -13.29 -16.98
CA GLU A 207 41.62 -11.89 -17.06
C GLU A 207 40.24 -11.75 -17.69
N ASP A 208 39.98 -12.49 -18.77
CA ASP A 208 38.66 -12.54 -19.42
C ASP A 208 37.58 -13.00 -18.43
N LYS A 209 37.81 -14.12 -17.73
CA LYS A 209 36.88 -14.64 -16.71
C LYS A 209 36.68 -13.68 -15.54
N ALA A 210 37.74 -13.03 -15.06
CA ALA A 210 37.61 -12.03 -13.99
C ALA A 210 36.77 -10.83 -14.44
N SER A 211 36.87 -10.44 -15.73
CA SER A 211 36.02 -9.41 -16.31
C SER A 211 34.56 -9.84 -16.41
N GLU A 212 34.29 -11.09 -16.82
CA GLU A 212 32.93 -11.66 -16.85
C GLU A 212 32.27 -11.61 -15.46
N PHE A 213 32.96 -12.08 -14.42
CA PHE A 213 32.43 -12.03 -13.04
C PHE A 213 32.18 -10.60 -12.56
N LYS A 214 33.03 -9.63 -12.93
CA LYS A 214 32.82 -8.21 -12.60
C LYS A 214 31.56 -7.66 -13.27
N GLN A 215 31.32 -8.01 -14.52
CA GLN A 215 30.10 -7.61 -15.23
C GLN A 215 28.86 -8.22 -14.57
N GLU A 216 28.94 -9.47 -14.14
CA GLU A 216 27.85 -10.16 -13.43
C GLU A 216 27.54 -9.47 -12.08
N VAL A 217 28.56 -9.10 -11.30
CA VAL A 217 28.39 -8.32 -10.07
C VAL A 217 27.71 -6.98 -10.35
N TYR A 218 28.11 -6.27 -11.41
CA TYR A 218 27.48 -5.00 -11.79
C TYR A 218 26.01 -5.18 -12.16
N ALA A 219 25.68 -6.24 -12.91
CA ALA A 219 24.31 -6.58 -13.26
C ALA A 219 23.45 -6.85 -12.00
N TYR A 220 23.98 -7.62 -11.04
CA TYR A 220 23.28 -7.85 -9.77
C TYR A 220 23.11 -6.59 -8.93
N LYS A 221 24.11 -5.71 -8.88
CA LYS A 221 23.97 -4.40 -8.19
C LYS A 221 22.83 -3.58 -8.77
N LYS A 222 22.76 -3.50 -10.11
CA LYS A 222 21.67 -2.80 -10.79
C LYS A 222 20.31 -3.43 -10.47
N GLN A 223 20.21 -4.76 -10.54
CA GLN A 223 18.98 -5.48 -10.20
C GLN A 223 18.54 -5.25 -8.74
N ASN A 224 19.48 -5.23 -7.80
CA ASN A 224 19.19 -4.97 -6.39
C ASN A 224 18.61 -3.56 -6.18
N GLU A 225 19.18 -2.56 -6.87
CA GLU A 225 18.67 -1.19 -6.81
C GLU A 225 17.24 -1.10 -7.36
N GLU A 226 16.98 -1.69 -8.53
CA GLU A 226 15.63 -1.74 -9.12
C GLU A 226 14.61 -2.44 -8.21
N ILE A 227 15.02 -3.47 -7.46
CA ILE A 227 14.15 -4.14 -6.48
C ILE A 227 13.89 -3.23 -5.27
N ARG A 228 14.91 -2.52 -4.78
CA ARG A 228 14.77 -1.58 -3.65
C ARG A 228 13.85 -0.40 -4.00
N GLU A 229 13.96 0.13 -5.22
CA GLU A 229 13.06 1.17 -5.72
C GLU A 229 11.60 0.68 -5.69
N LYS A 230 11.33 -0.52 -6.22
CA LYS A 230 9.97 -1.11 -6.19
C LYS A 230 9.46 -1.36 -4.78
N ILE A 231 10.32 -1.78 -3.85
CA ILE A 231 9.95 -1.93 -2.43
C ILE A 231 9.55 -0.56 -1.84
N ASN A 232 10.30 0.49 -2.13
CA ASN A 232 10.02 1.84 -1.65
C ASN A 232 8.72 2.42 -2.24
N GLU A 233 8.47 2.17 -3.53
CA GLU A 233 7.21 2.54 -4.19
C GLU A 233 6.01 1.83 -3.54
N ASP A 234 6.10 0.51 -3.35
CA ASP A 234 5.02 -0.26 -2.73
C ASP A 234 4.83 0.11 -1.25
N ASN A 235 5.89 0.41 -0.50
CA ASN A 235 5.80 0.92 0.87
C ASN A 235 5.08 2.28 0.92
N SER A 236 5.41 3.18 -0.01
CA SER A 236 4.76 4.49 -0.10
C SER A 236 3.27 4.37 -0.46
N ALA A 237 2.93 3.47 -1.38
CA ALA A 237 1.55 3.16 -1.72
C ALA A 237 0.81 2.52 -0.53
N HIS A 238 1.45 1.59 0.17
CA HIS A 238 0.90 0.94 1.36
C HIS A 238 0.56 1.95 2.47
N GLN A 239 1.44 2.92 2.71
CA GLN A 239 1.19 4.00 3.66
C GLN A 239 -0.02 4.86 3.26
N ARG A 240 -0.11 5.26 1.98
CA ARG A 240 -1.25 6.03 1.47
C ARG A 240 -2.57 5.29 1.64
N ILE A 241 -2.60 3.98 1.32
CA ILE A 241 -3.78 3.13 1.52
C ILE A 241 -4.17 3.09 3.00
N SER A 242 -3.19 3.00 3.90
CA SER A 242 -3.46 3.00 5.35
C SER A 242 -4.09 4.33 5.81
N GLU A 243 -3.58 5.47 5.33
CA GLU A 243 -4.15 6.79 5.63
C GLU A 243 -5.57 6.93 5.06
N GLU A 244 -5.83 6.43 3.85
CA GLU A 244 -7.16 6.42 3.26
C GLU A 244 -8.15 5.53 4.02
N MET A 245 -7.69 4.37 4.52
CA MET A 245 -8.49 3.51 5.38
C MET A 245 -8.87 4.18 6.70
N ASP A 246 -7.95 4.92 7.33
CA ASP A 246 -8.22 5.64 8.56
C ASP A 246 -9.24 6.76 8.33
N ARG A 247 -9.07 7.55 7.25
CA ARG A 247 -10.08 8.54 6.83
C ARG A 247 -11.43 7.89 6.51
N GLY A 248 -11.43 6.71 5.89
CA GLY A 248 -12.64 5.95 5.60
C GLY A 248 -13.36 5.49 6.87
N ARG A 249 -12.60 5.07 7.89
CA ARG A 249 -13.12 4.67 9.21
C ARG A 249 -13.75 5.86 9.93
N ASP A 250 -13.10 7.02 9.92
CA ASP A 250 -13.64 8.24 10.54
C ASP A 250 -14.96 8.66 9.88
N LYS A 251 -15.02 8.65 8.54
CA LYS A 251 -16.26 8.90 7.80
C LYS A 251 -17.36 7.88 8.13
N LEU A 252 -17.01 6.60 8.23
CA LEU A 252 -17.96 5.55 8.59
C LEU A 252 -18.53 5.76 10.00
N LEU A 253 -17.70 6.22 10.96
CA LEU A 253 -18.15 6.57 12.31
C LEU A 253 -19.12 7.76 12.28
N GLU A 254 -18.83 8.79 11.49
CA GLU A 254 -19.68 9.97 11.34
C GLU A 254 -21.04 9.60 10.73
N VAL A 255 -21.05 8.86 9.61
CA VAL A 255 -22.29 8.43 8.95
C VAL A 255 -23.09 7.47 9.84
N ASN A 256 -22.45 6.55 10.57
CA ASN A 256 -23.14 5.69 11.54
C ASN A 256 -23.78 6.48 12.67
N LYS A 257 -23.10 7.52 13.17
CA LYS A 257 -23.65 8.40 14.20
C LYS A 257 -24.88 9.14 13.67
N GLU A 258 -24.79 9.70 12.47
CA GLU A 258 -25.92 10.37 11.81
C GLU A 258 -27.07 9.39 11.54
N GLU A 259 -26.78 8.16 11.08
CA GLU A 259 -27.79 7.13 10.83
C GLU A 259 -28.56 6.80 12.12
N GLU A 260 -27.85 6.63 13.23
CA GLU A 260 -28.44 6.33 14.53
C GLU A 260 -29.28 7.51 15.05
N GLU A 261 -28.82 8.74 14.88
CA GLU A 261 -29.59 9.94 15.23
C GLU A 261 -30.91 10.04 14.44
N VAL A 262 -30.85 9.82 13.12
CA VAL A 262 -32.03 9.84 12.24
C VAL A 262 -32.96 8.67 12.55
N ARG A 263 -32.43 7.48 12.83
CA ARG A 263 -33.19 6.28 13.19
C ARG A 263 -33.97 6.47 14.49
N ARG A 264 -33.36 7.09 15.51
CA ARG A 264 -34.01 7.40 16.79
C ARG A 264 -35.25 8.26 16.59
N TYR A 265 -35.17 9.26 15.72
CA TYR A 265 -36.30 10.13 15.41
C TYR A 265 -37.34 9.50 14.47
N HIS A 266 -36.91 8.73 13.47
CA HIS A 266 -37.80 8.13 12.46
C HIS A 266 -38.79 7.12 13.07
N SER A 267 -38.35 6.29 14.02
CA SER A 267 -39.18 5.23 14.59
C SER A 267 -40.44 5.74 15.32
N PRO A 268 -40.34 6.70 16.26
CA PRO A 268 -41.53 7.30 16.87
C PRO A 268 -42.37 8.15 15.90
N LEU A 269 -41.75 8.79 14.90
CA LEU A 269 -42.49 9.54 13.87
C LEU A 269 -43.35 8.61 13.00
N ASN A 270 -42.83 7.47 12.57
CA ASN A 270 -43.58 6.45 11.84
C ASN A 270 -44.77 5.95 12.67
N ARG A 271 -44.55 5.69 13.97
CA ARG A 271 -45.64 5.34 14.90
C ARG A 271 -46.71 6.45 14.97
N LEU A 272 -46.28 7.71 15.09
CA LEU A 272 -47.16 8.88 15.12
C LEU A 272 -48.02 8.99 13.86
N VAL A 273 -47.41 8.85 12.68
CA VAL A 273 -48.13 8.87 11.39
C VAL A 273 -49.18 7.78 11.31
N LYS A 274 -48.87 6.56 11.77
CA LYS A 274 -49.84 5.44 11.81
C LYS A 274 -51.05 5.75 12.71
N MET A 275 -50.83 6.31 13.90
CA MET A 275 -51.91 6.69 14.81
C MET A 275 -52.76 7.84 14.28
N VAL A 276 -52.16 8.87 13.68
CA VAL A 276 -52.94 9.97 13.09
C VAL A 276 -53.74 9.50 11.88
N ASN A 277 -53.21 8.55 11.09
CA ASN A 277 -53.94 7.96 9.98
C ASN A 277 -55.11 7.07 10.41
N SER A 278 -55.05 6.41 11.58
CA SER A 278 -56.18 5.63 12.08
C SER A 278 -57.38 6.51 12.43
N ILE A 279 -57.16 7.77 12.86
CA ILE A 279 -58.24 8.73 13.16
C ILE A 279 -59.13 8.97 11.92
N LYS A 280 -58.57 8.95 10.70
CA LYS A 280 -59.34 9.14 9.46
C LYS A 280 -60.44 8.10 9.23
N ASN A 281 -60.26 6.91 9.81
CA ASN A 281 -61.13 5.75 9.60
C ASN A 281 -62.08 5.50 10.77
N VAL A 282 -61.99 6.32 11.83
CA VAL A 282 -62.80 6.20 13.04
C VAL A 282 -63.88 7.28 12.99
N SER A 283 -65.12 6.88 13.26
CA SER A 283 -66.26 7.79 13.30
C SER A 283 -66.76 8.07 14.71
N ASP A 284 -66.32 7.26 15.68
CA ASP A 284 -66.70 7.39 17.08
C ASP A 284 -65.82 8.43 17.80
N HIS A 285 -66.47 9.28 18.59
CA HIS A 285 -65.86 10.41 19.28
C HIS A 285 -64.91 9.94 20.39
N ASP A 286 -65.30 8.90 21.14
CA ASP A 286 -64.49 8.33 22.23
C ASP A 286 -63.21 7.66 21.70
N ASP A 287 -63.32 6.89 20.61
CA ASP A 287 -62.18 6.26 19.96
C ASP A 287 -61.19 7.29 19.40
N ILE A 288 -61.68 8.41 18.82
CA ILE A 288 -60.83 9.51 18.36
C ILE A 288 -60.09 10.15 19.54
N TRP A 289 -60.76 10.30 20.69
CA TRP A 289 -60.17 10.87 21.89
C TRP A 289 -59.06 9.98 22.48
N ASP A 290 -59.28 8.66 22.51
CA ASP A 290 -58.27 7.70 22.96
C ASP A 290 -57.05 7.66 22.03
N ILE A 291 -57.26 7.74 20.71
CA ILE A 291 -56.15 7.84 19.76
C ILE A 291 -55.37 9.16 19.97
N LEU A 292 -56.04 10.28 20.20
CA LEU A 292 -55.38 11.55 20.51
C LEU A 292 -54.53 11.49 21.78
N LYS A 293 -54.99 10.73 22.80
CA LYS A 293 -54.21 10.49 24.01
C LYS A 293 -52.91 9.73 23.74
N MET A 294 -52.97 8.69 22.91
CA MET A 294 -51.78 7.94 22.47
C MET A 294 -50.83 8.77 21.58
N VAL A 295 -51.40 9.61 20.72
CA VAL A 295 -50.68 10.57 19.86
C VAL A 295 -49.91 11.59 20.72
N SER A 296 -50.55 12.15 21.75
CA SER A 296 -49.90 13.09 22.68
C SER A 296 -48.73 12.44 23.44
N GLN A 297 -48.88 11.20 23.90
CA GLN A 297 -47.79 10.44 24.53
C GLN A 297 -46.62 10.20 23.57
N SER A 298 -46.90 9.90 22.30
CA SER A 298 -45.87 9.67 21.29
C SER A 298 -45.16 10.96 20.86
N LEU A 299 -45.88 12.08 20.83
CA LEU A 299 -45.29 13.41 20.65
C LEU A 299 -44.40 13.82 21.84
N MET A 300 -44.76 13.44 23.08
CA MET A 300 -43.88 13.63 24.24
C MET A 300 -42.60 12.80 24.14
N GLN A 301 -42.67 11.59 23.60
CA GLN A 301 -41.49 10.74 23.36
C GLN A 301 -40.57 11.36 22.30
N LEU A 302 -41.13 11.85 21.18
CA LEU A 302 -40.41 12.67 20.19
C LEU A 302 -39.86 13.98 20.79
N GLY A 303 -40.51 14.52 21.82
CA GLY A 303 -40.02 15.61 22.66
C GLY A 303 -38.71 15.27 23.35
N LYS A 304 -38.73 14.19 24.13
CA LYS A 304 -37.59 13.74 24.95
C LYS A 304 -36.41 13.21 24.12
N GLU A 305 -36.70 12.55 23.00
CA GLU A 305 -35.66 12.00 22.11
C GLU A 305 -35.10 13.05 21.13
N GLY A 306 -35.82 14.17 20.90
CA GLY A 306 -35.35 15.32 20.11
C GLY A 306 -34.55 16.37 20.92
N ALA A 307 -34.81 16.49 22.23
CA ALA A 307 -34.21 17.49 23.13
C ALA A 307 -32.67 17.41 23.25
N THR A 308 -32.05 16.30 22.85
CA THR A 308 -30.60 16.15 22.86
C THR A 308 -29.92 16.59 21.55
N ASN A 309 -30.67 16.80 20.46
CA ASN A 309 -30.07 16.84 19.12
C ASN A 309 -30.31 18.12 18.31
N PHE A 310 -31.25 19.01 18.69
CA PHE A 310 -31.59 20.16 17.86
C PHE A 310 -31.82 21.42 18.68
N GLY A 311 -30.84 22.34 18.66
CA GLY A 311 -30.91 23.63 19.34
C GLY A 311 -31.82 24.65 18.65
N CYS A 312 -33.08 24.30 18.38
CA CYS A 312 -33.99 25.11 17.58
C CYS A 312 -35.23 25.57 18.36
N SER A 313 -35.66 26.83 18.16
CA SER A 313 -36.87 27.43 18.78
C SER A 313 -38.19 26.68 18.48
N ALA A 314 -38.19 25.79 17.47
CA ALA A 314 -39.32 24.93 17.15
C ALA A 314 -39.55 23.83 18.20
N GLU A 315 -38.53 23.43 18.96
CA GLU A 315 -38.67 22.40 20.00
C GLU A 315 -39.50 22.89 21.19
N GLU A 316 -39.25 24.11 21.65
CA GLU A 316 -40.01 24.76 22.71
C GLU A 316 -41.48 24.91 22.31
N GLU A 317 -41.71 25.30 21.07
CA GLU A 317 -43.05 25.45 20.51
C GLU A 317 -43.78 24.11 20.35
N LYS A 318 -43.10 23.06 19.87
CA LYS A 318 -43.62 21.67 19.89
C LYS A 318 -44.05 21.28 21.31
N ASN A 319 -43.17 21.50 22.30
CA ASN A 319 -43.44 21.15 23.69
C ASN A 319 -44.62 21.96 24.27
N ASN A 320 -44.81 23.20 23.85
CA ASN A 320 -45.98 24.02 24.19
C ASN A 320 -47.26 23.45 23.58
N GLN A 321 -47.25 23.03 22.31
CA GLN A 321 -48.43 22.41 21.67
C GLN A 321 -48.79 21.06 22.28
N VAL A 322 -47.79 20.25 22.66
CA VAL A 322 -48.01 18.99 23.37
C VAL A 322 -48.61 19.22 24.76
N ARG A 323 -48.14 20.23 25.50
CA ARG A 323 -48.74 20.64 26.78
C ARG A 323 -50.19 21.11 26.61
N ARG A 324 -50.47 21.89 25.56
CA ARG A 324 -51.84 22.34 25.23
C ARG A 324 -52.75 21.15 24.90
N LEU A 325 -52.29 20.24 24.04
CA LEU A 325 -53.03 19.03 23.66
C LEU A 325 -53.37 18.21 24.91
N LYS A 326 -52.39 17.98 25.80
CA LYS A 326 -52.60 17.29 27.06
C LYS A 326 -53.59 18.02 27.98
N GLY A 327 -53.47 19.34 28.15
CA GLY A 327 -54.39 20.12 28.96
C GLY A 327 -55.83 20.09 28.45
N ILE A 328 -56.04 20.02 27.13
CA ILE A 328 -57.38 19.86 26.53
C ILE A 328 -57.93 18.47 26.86
N MET A 329 -57.11 17.42 26.76
CA MET A 329 -57.51 16.03 27.00
C MET A 329 -57.77 15.69 28.48
N ASP A 330 -57.01 16.32 29.39
CA ASP A 330 -57.14 16.11 30.84
C ASP A 330 -58.24 16.99 31.47
N SER A 331 -58.84 17.91 30.69
CA SER A 331 -59.98 18.71 31.15
C SER A 331 -61.22 17.82 31.28
N PRO A 332 -61.94 17.82 32.43
CA PRO A 332 -63.24 17.17 32.51
C PRO A 332 -64.23 17.82 31.54
N TRP A 333 -65.06 16.98 30.93
CA TRP A 333 -66.11 17.36 29.98
C TRP A 333 -67.21 18.19 30.64
#